data_AF-A0A8T8K8C4-F1
#
_entry.id   AF-A0A8T8K8C4-F1
#
_cell.length_a   1.000
_cell.length_b   1.000
_cell.length_c   1.000
_cell.angle_alpha   90.00
_cell.angle_beta   90.00
_cell.angle_gamma   90.00
#
_symmetry.space_group_name_H-M   'P 1'
#
loop_
_entity.id
_entity.type
_entity.pdbx_description
1 polymer ?
#
loop_
_entity_poly.entity_id
_entity_poly.type
_entity_poly.pdbx_seq_one_letter_code
_entity_poly.pdbx_strand_id
1 'polypeptide(L)' 'MDEKDIQDFVDNFKGMTWDDLEDVLAVMTREDMVLAIHKLKKRFG' A
#
# COMPACT_ATOMS: atom_id res chain seq x y z
N MET A 1 11.27 0.56 -3.06
CA MET A 1 10.51 -0.06 -1.96
C MET A 1 10.82 -1.55 -1.95
N ASP A 2 11.47 -2.02 -0.91
CA ASP A 2 11.93 -3.40 -0.73
C ASP A 2 10.85 -4.26 -0.08
N GLU A 3 11.08 -5.57 0.08
CA GLU A 3 10.12 -6.47 0.74
C GLU A 3 9.76 -6.03 2.16
N LYS A 4 10.72 -5.44 2.86
CA LYS A 4 10.51 -4.87 4.20
C LYS A 4 9.51 -3.71 4.17
N ASP A 5 9.61 -2.82 3.19
CA ASP A 5 8.68 -1.69 3.04
C ASP A 5 7.25 -2.15 2.73
N ILE A 6 7.11 -3.30 2.05
CA ILE A 6 5.78 -3.89 1.79
C ILE A 6 5.24 -4.52 3.06
N GLN A 7 6.09 -5.18 3.86
CA GLN A 7 5.66 -5.76 5.12
C GLN A 7 5.22 -4.68 6.11
N ASP A 8 5.99 -3.61 6.22
CA ASP A 8 5.67 -2.46 7.06
C ASP A 8 4.38 -1.78 6.57
N PHE A 9 4.17 -1.66 5.26
CA PHE A 9 2.90 -1.19 4.69
C PHE A 9 1.72 -2.11 5.04
N VAL A 10 1.87 -3.44 4.91
CA VAL A 10 0.81 -4.42 5.19
C VAL A 10 0.49 -4.53 6.68
N ASP A 11 1.50 -4.45 7.55
CA ASP A 11 1.30 -4.46 9.00
C ASP A 11 0.74 -3.12 9.50
N ASN A 12 1.10 -2.00 8.88
CA ASN A 12 0.43 -0.71 9.10
C ASN A 12 -1.03 -0.74 8.63
N PHE A 13 -1.35 -1.46 7.55
CA PHE A 13 -2.71 -1.66 7.05
C PHE A 13 -3.65 -2.33 8.06
N LYS A 14 -3.13 -3.14 9.00
CA LYS A 14 -3.96 -3.79 10.04
C LYS A 14 -4.44 -2.83 11.13
N GLY A 15 -3.77 -1.68 11.30
CA GLY A 15 -4.13 -0.64 12.26
C GLY A 15 -4.70 0.62 11.61
N MET A 16 -4.71 0.68 10.28
CA MET A 16 -5.18 1.80 9.49
C MET A 16 -6.71 1.72 9.36
N THR A 17 -7.40 2.80 9.70
CA THR A 17 -8.83 2.90 9.43
C THR A 17 -9.08 3.06 7.93
N TRP A 18 -10.30 2.82 7.49
CA TRP A 18 -10.67 3.08 6.09
C TRP A 18 -10.45 4.55 5.71
N ASP A 19 -10.66 5.47 6.64
CA ASP A 19 -10.43 6.91 6.44
C ASP A 19 -8.93 7.21 6.27
N ASP A 20 -8.07 6.63 7.10
CA ASP A 20 -6.61 6.78 6.98
C ASP A 20 -6.08 6.21 5.65
N LEU A 21 -6.71 5.13 5.17
CA LEU A 21 -6.39 4.55 3.87
C LEU A 21 -6.81 5.49 2.73
N GLU A 22 -8.01 6.08 2.81
CA GLU A 22 -8.48 7.06 1.82
C GLU A 22 -7.56 8.29 1.77
N ASP A 23 -7.11 8.80 2.92
CA ASP A 23 -6.18 9.91 3.00
C ASP A 23 -4.82 9.59 2.34
N VAL A 24 -4.29 8.39 2.58
CA VAL A 24 -3.04 7.93 1.94
C VAL A 24 -3.24 7.77 0.43
N LEU A 25 -4.34 7.18 0.00
CA LEU A 25 -4.64 7.01 -1.43
C LEU A 25 -4.88 8.35 -2.13
N ALA A 26 -5.42 9.35 -1.43
CA ALA A 26 -5.67 10.68 -1.96
C ALA A 26 -4.38 11.46 -2.24
N VAL A 27 -3.30 11.20 -1.50
CA VAL A 27 -1.99 11.84 -1.71
C VAL A 27 -1.04 11.02 -2.58
N MET A 28 -1.38 9.78 -2.93
CA MET A 28 -0.55 8.93 -3.78
C MET A 28 -0.57 9.38 -5.24
N THR A 29 0.60 9.40 -5.87
CA THR A 29 0.68 9.63 -7.30
C THR A 29 0.23 8.38 -8.08
N ARG A 30 -0.12 8.57 -9.36
CA ARG A 30 -0.46 7.45 -10.25
C ARG A 30 0.65 6.39 -10.28
N GLU A 31 1.91 6.79 -10.26
CA GLU A 31 3.07 5.89 -10.31
C GLU A 31 3.17 5.04 -9.04
N ASP A 32 2.98 5.67 -7.87
CA ASP A 32 2.97 4.99 -6.57
C ASP A 32 1.82 3.96 -6.50
N MET A 33 0.65 4.33 -7.02
CA MET A 33 -0.52 3.46 -7.03
C MET A 33 -0.31 2.23 -7.93
N VAL A 34 0.31 2.42 -9.10
CA VAL A 34 0.68 1.31 -10.01
C VAL A 34 1.70 0.36 -9.37
N LEU A 35 2.67 0.89 -8.63
CA LEU A 35 3.66 0.09 -7.90
C LEU A 35 3.02 -0.70 -6.75
N ALA A 36 2.13 -0.07 -5.98
CA ALA A 36 1.38 -0.73 -4.91
C ALA A 36 0.53 -1.88 -5.46
N ILE A 37 -0.22 -1.66 -6.53
CA ILE A 37 -1.06 -2.68 -7.18
C ILE A 37 -0.20 -3.86 -7.69
N HIS A 38 0.95 -3.59 -8.33
CA HIS A 38 1.84 -4.65 -8.80
C HIS A 38 2.36 -5.53 -7.65
N LYS A 39 2.73 -4.90 -6.53
CA LYS A 39 3.23 -5.61 -5.34
C LYS A 39 2.16 -6.45 -4.68
N LEU A 40 0.94 -5.90 -4.53
CA LEU A 40 -0.20 -6.65 -4.01
C LEU A 40 -0.54 -7.84 -4.91
N LYS A 41 -0.54 -7.65 -6.23
CA LYS A 41 -0.78 -8.72 -7.21
C LYS A 41 0.28 -9.83 -7.14
N LYS A 42 1.56 -9.49 -6.97
CA LYS A 42 2.64 -10.48 -6.81
C LYS A 42 2.55 -11.27 -5.50
N ARG A 43 1.97 -10.66 -4.46
CA ARG A 43 1.93 -11.23 -3.11
C ARG A 43 0.70 -12.11 -2.85
N PHE A 44 -0.44 -11.76 -3.45
CA PHE A 44 -1.73 -12.43 -3.19
C PHE A 44 -2.36 -13.09 -4.42
N GLY A 45 -1.83 -12.83 -5.62
CA GLY A 45 -2.18 -13.55 -6.85
C GLY A 45 -1.16 -14.63 -7.17
#